data_AF-A0AAV7YXP0-F1
#
_entry.id   AF-A0AAV7YXP0-F1
#
_cell.length_a   1.000
_cell.length_b   1.000
_cell.length_c   1.000
_cell.angle_alpha   90.00
_cell.angle_beta   90.00
_cell.angle_gamma   90.00
#
_symmetry.space_group_name_H-M   'P 1'
#
loop_
_entity.id
_entity.type
_entity.pdbx_description
1 polymer ?
#
loop_
_entity_poly.entity_id
_entity_poly.type
_entity_poly.pdbx_seq_one_letter_code
_entity_poly.pdbx_strand_id
1 'polypeptide(L)'
;MSYKCFACGKTVYQTEVLKILGREYHKRCFRCKVCNRVLNMKSYRALDGIPYCRAHYPNVSEHGAQMNYGQEEQKQEQQEEYQEEQQQEYQEEEQQEYQEEQQEEYY
;
A
#
# COMPACT_ATOMS: atom_id res chain seq x y z
N MET A 1 13.93 -25.80 -17.66
CA MET A 1 13.12 -26.14 -16.46
C MET A 1 11.88 -25.26 -16.38
N SER A 2 10.71 -25.88 -16.25
CA SER A 2 9.46 -25.22 -15.85
C SER A 2 9.18 -25.57 -14.38
N TYR A 3 8.72 -24.60 -13.60
CA TYR A 3 8.39 -24.81 -12.19
C TYR A 3 6.86 -24.84 -12.02
N LYS A 4 6.36 -25.37 -10.90
CA LYS A 4 4.93 -25.35 -10.57
C LYS A 4 4.69 -24.41 -9.40
N CYS A 5 3.75 -23.48 -9.56
CA CYS A 5 3.37 -22.57 -8.51
C CYS A 5 2.63 -23.32 -7.40
N PHE A 6 3.12 -23.26 -6.16
CA PHE A 6 2.49 -23.94 -5.03
C PHE A 6 1.11 -23.37 -4.68
N ALA A 7 0.87 -22.08 -4.94
CA ALA A 7 -0.40 -21.43 -4.61
C ALA A 7 -1.52 -21.69 -5.62
N CYS A 8 -1.22 -21.84 -6.92
CA CYS A 8 -2.25 -22.03 -7.96
C CYS A 8 -2.12 -23.32 -8.76
N GLY A 9 -1.07 -24.11 -8.55
CA GLY A 9 -0.79 -25.36 -9.26
C GLY A 9 -0.35 -25.20 -10.71
N LYS A 10 -0.40 -24.00 -11.28
CA LYS A 10 -0.06 -23.72 -12.68
C LYS A 10 1.46 -23.62 -12.88
N THR A 11 1.89 -23.87 -14.12
CA THR A 11 3.29 -23.68 -14.53
C THR A 11 3.71 -22.22 -14.36
N VAL A 12 4.89 -22.01 -13.77
CA VAL A 12 5.54 -20.71 -13.68
C VAL A 12 6.85 -20.73 -14.45
N TYR A 13 7.03 -19.72 -15.30
CA TYR A 13 8.20 -19.53 -16.13
C TYR A 13 9.30 -18.78 -15.37
N GLN A 14 10.54 -18.88 -15.82
CA GLN A 14 11.70 -18.27 -15.15
C GLN A 14 11.61 -16.75 -14.99
N THR A 15 10.84 -16.06 -15.84
CA THR A 15 10.61 -14.61 -15.77
C THR A 15 9.73 -14.20 -14.58
N GLU A 16 8.81 -15.07 -14.14
CA GLU A 16 7.84 -14.79 -13.09
C GLU A 16 7.98 -15.69 -11.85
N VAL A 17 8.94 -16.62 -11.87
CA VAL A 17 9.18 -17.53 -10.76
C VAL A 17 9.77 -16.77 -9.58
N LEU A 18 9.14 -16.96 -8.42
CA LEU A 18 9.57 -16.47 -7.14
C LEU A 18 9.88 -17.69 -6.28
N LYS A 19 11.17 -17.90 -6.01
CA LYS A 19 11.68 -19.01 -5.20
C LYS A 19 11.79 -18.56 -3.76
N ILE A 20 10.93 -19.07 -2.89
CA ILE A 20 10.87 -18.63 -1.49
C ILE A 20 10.36 -19.77 -0.62
N LEU A 21 10.87 -19.87 0.61
CA LEU A 21 10.50 -20.95 1.55
C LEU A 21 10.72 -22.36 0.97
N GLY A 22 11.70 -22.51 0.07
CA GLY A 22 11.96 -23.76 -0.64
C GLY A 22 10.89 -24.17 -1.67
N ARG A 23 10.01 -23.25 -2.05
CA ARG A 23 8.92 -23.49 -3.02
C ARG A 23 8.89 -22.42 -4.10
N GLU A 24 8.27 -22.74 -5.23
CA GLU A 24 8.07 -21.83 -6.35
C GLU A 24 6.67 -21.23 -6.37
N TYR A 25 6.58 -19.92 -6.59
CA TYR A 25 5.34 -19.18 -6.74
C TYR A 25 5.41 -18.27 -7.97
N HIS A 26 4.27 -17.87 -8.52
CA HIS A 26 4.24 -16.65 -9.33
C HIS A 26 4.41 -15.44 -8.41
N LYS A 27 5.10 -14.38 -8.89
CA LYS A 27 5.16 -13.08 -8.20
C LYS A 27 3.80 -12.59 -7.72
N ARG A 28 2.75 -12.76 -8.55
CA ARG A 28 1.37 -12.39 -8.21
C ARG A 28 0.68 -13.37 -7.26
N CYS A 29 1.07 -14.63 -7.26
CA CYS A 29 0.46 -15.69 -6.44
C CYS A 29 1.01 -15.75 -5.01
N PHE A 30 2.12 -15.07 -4.74
CA PHE A 30 2.66 -14.93 -3.40
C PHE A 30 1.80 -13.94 -2.59
N ARG A 31 0.72 -14.45 -1.97
CA ARG A 31 -0.32 -13.67 -1.32
C ARG A 31 -0.54 -14.11 0.12
N CYS A 32 -0.92 -13.18 0.98
CA CYS A 32 -1.27 -13.48 2.36
C CYS A 32 -2.47 -14.43 2.42
N LYS A 33 -2.38 -15.48 3.25
CA LYS A 33 -3.49 -16.44 3.44
C LYS A 33 -4.78 -15.80 4.00
N VAL A 34 -4.65 -14.69 4.73
CA VAL A 34 -5.77 -14.00 5.40
C VAL A 34 -6.40 -12.95 4.49
N CYS A 35 -5.62 -11.97 3.99
CA CYS A 35 -6.15 -10.86 3.19
C CYS A 35 -6.00 -11.01 1.68
N ASN A 36 -5.36 -12.07 1.19
CA ASN A 36 -5.04 -12.26 -0.23
C ASN A 36 -4.23 -11.11 -0.88
N ARG A 37 -3.67 -10.17 -0.09
CA ARG A 37 -2.77 -9.13 -0.59
C ARG A 37 -1.49 -9.76 -1.13
N VAL A 38 -1.03 -9.30 -2.30
CA VAL A 38 0.26 -9.70 -2.87
C VAL A 38 1.38 -9.21 -1.96
N LEU A 39 2.25 -10.13 -1.57
CA LEU A 39 3.36 -9.87 -0.66
C LEU A 39 4.64 -9.67 -1.48
N ASN A 40 5.53 -8.84 -0.96
CA ASN A 40 6.85 -8.65 -1.53
C ASN A 40 7.89 -9.44 -0.72
N MET A 41 8.99 -9.81 -1.37
CA MET A 41 10.13 -10.48 -0.72
C MET A 41 10.70 -9.71 0.48
N LYS A 42 10.48 -8.39 0.55
CA LYS A 42 10.95 -7.52 1.65
C LYS A 42 9.95 -7.40 2.82
N SER A 43 8.67 -7.74 2.63
CA SER A 43 7.58 -7.40 3.57
C SER A 43 6.72 -8.60 4.00
N TYR A 44 7.16 -9.82 3.72
CA TYR A 44 6.44 -11.04 4.09
C TYR A 44 6.99 -11.67 5.37
N ARG A 45 6.15 -12.45 6.03
CA ARG A 45 6.55 -13.45 7.03
C ARG A 45 5.93 -14.79 6.65
N ALA A 46 6.55 -15.89 7.07
CA ALA A 46 6.06 -17.22 6.77
C ALA A 46 5.91 -18.03 8.05
N LEU A 47 4.78 -18.71 8.19
CA LEU A 47 4.51 -19.65 9.28
C LEU A 47 4.15 -20.99 8.63
N ASP A 48 4.88 -22.06 8.96
CA ASP A 48 4.70 -23.40 8.37
C ASP A 48 4.69 -23.44 6.82
N GLY A 49 5.48 -22.56 6.20
CA GLY A 49 5.53 -22.44 4.73
C GLY A 49 4.34 -21.70 4.11
N ILE A 50 3.45 -21.13 4.93
CA ILE A 50 2.33 -20.28 4.50
C ILE A 50 2.74 -18.80 4.64
N PRO A 51 2.63 -17.99 3.58
CA PRO A 51 3.00 -16.58 3.65
C PRO A 51 1.89 -15.69 4.22
N TYR A 52 2.30 -14.73 5.05
CA TYR A 52 1.45 -13.73 5.71
C TYR A 52 2.05 -12.32 5.56
N CYS A 53 1.19 -11.29 5.56
CA CYS A 53 1.67 -9.91 5.73
C CYS A 53 2.04 -9.68 7.20
N ARG A 54 2.80 -8.60 7.48
CA ARG A 54 3.18 -8.24 8.85
C ARG A 54 1.99 -8.09 9.80
N ALA A 55 0.86 -7.59 9.28
CA ALA A 55 -0.36 -7.37 10.05
C ALA A 55 -1.14 -8.66 10.37
N HIS A 56 -1.14 -9.64 9.46
CA HIS A 56 -1.86 -10.91 9.64
C HIS A 56 -0.95 -12.08 10.02
N TYR A 57 0.32 -11.81 10.31
CA TYR A 57 1.21 -12.86 10.81
C TYR A 57 0.68 -13.30 12.18
N PRO A 58 0.36 -14.59 12.38
CA PRO A 58 -0.17 -15.05 13.65
C PRO A 58 0.85 -14.76 14.75
N ASN A 59 0.57 -13.77 15.58
CA ASN A 59 1.23 -13.67 16.87
C ASN A 59 0.60 -14.78 17.71
N VAL A 60 1.37 -15.82 17.99
CA VAL A 60 0.99 -16.91 18.89
C VAL A 60 0.93 -16.40 20.33
N SER A 61 -0.02 -15.51 20.61
CA SER A 61 -0.49 -15.21 21.95
C SER A 61 -1.91 -15.75 22.02
N GLU A 62 -2.13 -16.70 22.91
CA GLU A 62 -3.26 -17.65 22.99
C GLU A 62 -4.67 -17.06 23.10
N HIS A 63 -4.92 -15.77 22.89
CA HIS A 63 -6.25 -15.16 23.03
C HIS A 63 -6.64 -14.38 21.79
N GLY A 64 -7.85 -14.69 21.31
CA GLY A 64 -8.39 -14.41 19.99
C GLY A 64 -8.27 -12.97 19.49
N ALA A 65 -8.00 -12.90 18.18
CA ALA A 65 -8.49 -11.93 17.20
C ALA A 65 -8.60 -10.45 17.60
N GLN A 66 -7.92 -9.58 16.85
CA GLN A 66 -8.54 -8.41 16.18
C GLN A 66 -7.54 -7.57 15.35
N MET A 67 -7.89 -7.36 14.07
CA MET A 67 -7.73 -6.15 13.22
C MET A 67 -6.30 -5.63 12.91
N ASN A 68 -6.00 -4.96 11.78
CA ASN A 68 -6.70 -3.82 11.19
C ASN A 68 -6.40 -3.68 9.67
N TYR A 69 -7.47 -3.56 8.89
CA TYR A 69 -7.54 -3.38 7.43
C TYR A 69 -7.84 -1.91 7.07
N GLY A 70 -7.28 -0.93 7.80
CA GLY A 70 -7.73 0.47 7.77
C GLY A 70 -6.63 1.54 7.65
N GLN A 71 -5.42 1.18 7.20
CA GLN A 71 -4.35 2.17 6.98
C GLN A 71 -4.43 2.92 5.64
N GLU A 72 -5.40 2.57 4.78
CA GLU A 72 -5.55 3.19 3.45
C GLU A 72 -6.42 4.46 3.51
N GLU A 73 -7.41 4.49 4.38
CA GLU A 73 -8.35 5.62 4.54
C GLU A 73 -7.66 6.86 5.16
N GLN A 74 -6.83 6.69 6.19
CA GLN A 74 -6.12 7.79 6.86
C GLN A 74 -5.13 8.54 5.96
N LYS A 75 -4.67 7.93 4.86
CA LYS A 75 -3.77 8.58 3.90
C LYS A 75 -4.48 9.45 2.89
N GLN A 76 -5.75 9.17 2.59
CA GLN A 76 -6.53 9.98 1.66
C GLN A 76 -6.99 11.28 2.33
N GLU A 77 -7.51 11.20 3.56
CA GLU A 77 -7.97 12.37 4.32
C GLU A 77 -6.86 13.42 4.50
N GLN A 78 -5.66 12.99 4.89
CA GLN A 78 -4.50 13.88 5.07
C GLN A 78 -3.98 14.47 3.74
N GLN A 79 -4.24 13.82 2.60
CA GLN A 79 -3.83 14.32 1.29
C GLN A 79 -4.84 15.35 0.73
N GLU A 80 -6.12 15.21 1.07
CA GLU A 80 -7.19 16.15 0.71
C GLU A 80 -7.08 17.45 1.51
N GLU A 81 -6.83 17.36 2.82
CA GLU A 81 -6.63 18.55 3.70
C GLU A 81 -5.50 19.45 3.20
N TYR A 82 -4.34 18.86 2.88
CA TYR A 82 -3.19 19.62 2.34
C TYR A 82 -3.49 20.29 0.99
N GLN A 83 -4.33 19.68 0.14
CA GLN A 83 -4.72 20.28 -1.14
C GLN A 83 -5.66 21.46 -0.95
N GLU A 84 -6.58 21.38 0.00
CA GLU A 84 -7.50 22.48 0.31
C GLU A 84 -6.76 23.69 0.91
N GLU A 85 -5.83 23.46 1.84
CA GLU A 85 -5.01 24.53 2.44
C GLU A 85 -4.19 25.29 1.38
N GLN A 86 -3.50 24.57 0.49
CA GLN A 86 -2.72 25.18 -0.61
C GLN A 86 -3.61 26.00 -1.56
N GLN A 87 -4.84 25.54 -1.80
CA GLN A 87 -5.76 26.22 -2.70
C GLN A 87 -6.36 27.50 -2.09
N GLN A 88 -6.53 27.54 -0.77
CA GLN A 88 -6.95 28.75 -0.04
C GLN A 88 -5.84 29.80 -0.02
N GLU A 89 -4.60 29.41 0.27
CA GLU A 89 -3.43 30.30 0.29
C GLU A 89 -3.26 31.01 -1.06
N TYR A 90 -3.32 30.27 -2.17
CA TYR A 90 -3.23 30.85 -3.53
C TYR A 90 -4.37 31.85 -3.84
N GLN A 91 -5.60 31.57 -3.39
CA GLN A 91 -6.73 32.48 -3.60
C GLN A 91 -6.61 33.76 -2.76
N GLU A 92 -6.04 33.68 -1.56
CA GLU A 92 -5.77 34.83 -0.71
C GLU A 92 -4.65 35.71 -1.28
N GLU A 93 -3.57 35.09 -1.80
CA GLU A 93 -2.49 35.80 -2.50
C GLU A 93 -3.00 36.54 -3.74
N GLU A 94 -3.80 35.90 -4.59
CA GLU A 94 -4.37 36.51 -5.80
C GLU A 94 -5.31 37.69 -5.46
N GLN A 95 -6.09 37.58 -4.37
CA GLN A 95 -6.94 38.69 -3.90
C GLN A 95 -6.13 39.86 -3.34
N GLN A 96 -5.01 39.60 -2.68
CA GLN A 96 -4.12 40.64 -2.16
C GLN A 96 -3.42 41.35 -3.32
N GLU A 97 -2.89 40.61 -4.30
CA GLU A 97 -2.26 41.17 -5.51
C GLU A 97 -3.25 42.06 -6.28
N TYR A 98 -4.49 41.60 -6.48
CA TYR A 98 -5.52 42.41 -7.15
C TYR A 98 -5.89 43.67 -6.36
N GLN A 99 -5.91 43.61 -5.02
CA GLN A 99 -6.17 44.79 -4.18
C GLN A 99 -5.00 45.79 -4.19
N GLU A 100 -3.77 45.31 -4.29
CA GLU A 100 -2.57 46.14 -4.44
C GLU A 100 -2.54 46.81 -5.81
N GLU A 101 -2.82 46.08 -6.90
CA GLU A 101 -2.92 46.65 -8.27
C GLU A 101 -3.98 47.75 -8.37
N GLN A 102 -5.15 47.57 -7.73
CA GLN A 102 -6.21 48.60 -7.68
C GLN A 102 -5.83 49.83 -6.85
N GLN A 103 -4.95 49.69 -5.86
CA GLN A 103 -4.44 50.83 -5.07
C GLN A 103 -3.36 51.60 -5.83
N GLU A 104 -2.55 50.94 -6.65
CA GLU A 104 -1.57 51.60 -7.53
C GLU A 104 -2.21 52.35 -8.70
N GLU A 105 -3.41 51.96 -9.16
CA GLU A 105 -4.11 52.63 -10.28
C GLU A 105 -4.75 53.98 -9.89
N TYR A 106 -4.78 54.35 -8.59
CA TYR A 106 -5.45 55.55 -8.07
C TYR A 106 -4.48 56.66 -7.59
N TYR A 107 -3.17 56.52 -7.82
CA TYR A 107 -2.11 57.49 -7.48
C TYR A 107 -1.34 57.94 -8.71
#